data_AF-A0A8J5XJB5-F1
#
_entry.id   AF-A0A8J5XJB5-F1
#
_cell.length_a   1.000
_cell.length_b   1.000
_cell.length_c   1.000
_cell.angle_alpha   90.00
_cell.angle_beta   90.00
_cell.angle_gamma   90.00
#
_symmetry.space_group_name_H-M   'P 1'
#
loop_
_entity.id
_entity.type
_entity.pdbx_description
1 polymer ?
#
loop_
_entity_poly.entity_id
_entity_poly.type
_entity_poly.pdbx_seq_one_letter_code
_entity_poly.pdbx_strand_id
1 'polypeptide(L)'
;MGGAPRTEHVEITVKAPRLGCDAIELLGQKHARSELYRSDSVTPSLTSTALSFEPIEEPESDTILANVGHRLPWLLALMMVQSVSGYVVARYESLIQQHVIIASFLTMLVGGGGNSSGQTVAELVRRLRTGEVTSAIFWHVLAKESAIGLLLSIGLGLAAFPRIYLMQKGATSLDAFAISLSYTVIILMANALGVCITMLLHTFGRAAVGAPPVVQVLVDVLGISLSCVICSAILE
;
A
#
# COMPACT_ATOMS: atom_id res chain seq x y z
N MET A 1 -30.28 -60.04 -29.35
CA MET A 1 -29.00 -59.33 -29.09
C MET A 1 -29.30 -57.85 -28.96
N GLY A 2 -28.81 -57.19 -27.91
CA GLY A 2 -28.97 -55.75 -27.68
C GLY A 2 -29.61 -55.41 -26.32
N GLY A 3 -28.92 -55.72 -25.23
CA GLY A 3 -29.30 -55.27 -23.89
C GLY A 3 -29.00 -53.78 -23.70
N ALA A 4 -29.97 -53.03 -23.19
CA ALA A 4 -29.81 -51.62 -22.84
C ALA A 4 -29.04 -51.48 -21.51
N PRO A 5 -28.19 -50.45 -21.35
CA PRO A 5 -27.38 -50.26 -20.16
C PRO A 5 -28.23 -49.80 -18.96
N ARG A 6 -27.97 -50.45 -17.83
CA ARG A 6 -28.60 -50.26 -16.52
C ARG A 6 -27.96 -49.06 -15.82
N THR A 7 -28.70 -47.97 -15.63
CA THR A 7 -28.25 -46.81 -14.83
C THR A 7 -28.45 -47.12 -13.34
N GLU A 8 -27.37 -47.30 -12.59
CA GLU A 8 -27.41 -47.34 -11.13
C GLU A 8 -27.75 -45.95 -10.60
N HIS A 9 -28.93 -45.84 -9.98
CA HIS A 9 -29.29 -44.67 -9.18
C HIS A 9 -28.60 -44.79 -7.82
N VAL A 10 -27.55 -44.00 -7.61
CA VAL A 10 -26.98 -43.77 -6.27
C VAL A 10 -27.94 -42.85 -5.52
N GLU A 11 -28.68 -43.42 -4.58
CA GLU A 11 -29.56 -42.73 -3.66
C GLU A 11 -28.71 -41.95 -2.63
N ILE A 12 -28.50 -40.66 -2.87
CA ILE A 12 -27.91 -39.76 -1.87
C ILE A 12 -29.04 -39.28 -0.96
N THR A 13 -29.18 -39.91 0.19
CA THR A 13 -30.05 -39.48 1.29
C THR A 13 -29.62 -38.10 1.79
N VAL A 14 -30.28 -37.04 1.33
CA VAL A 14 -30.16 -35.71 1.92
C VAL A 14 -31.01 -35.67 3.19
N LYS A 15 -30.33 -35.67 4.34
CA LYS A 15 -30.92 -35.45 5.66
C LYS A 15 -31.48 -34.02 5.72
N ALA A 16 -32.79 -33.86 5.68
CA ALA A 16 -33.46 -32.56 5.86
C ALA A 16 -33.27 -32.04 7.30
N PRO A 17 -32.78 -30.80 7.51
CA PRO A 17 -32.94 -30.11 8.78
C PRO A 17 -34.33 -29.47 8.84
N ARG A 18 -34.93 -29.51 10.02
CA ARG A 18 -36.31 -29.11 10.33
C ARG A 18 -36.53 -27.63 9.98
N LEU A 19 -37.45 -27.37 9.04
CA LEU A 19 -38.09 -26.07 8.86
C LEU A 19 -39.00 -25.77 10.06
N GLY A 20 -38.83 -24.61 10.68
CA GLY A 20 -39.76 -24.05 11.66
C GLY A 20 -39.19 -22.81 12.34
N CYS A 21 -39.85 -21.66 12.14
CA CYS A 21 -39.66 -20.32 12.73
C CYS A 21 -38.85 -19.26 11.94
N ASP A 22 -37.70 -19.57 11.31
CA ASP A 22 -36.84 -18.49 10.78
C ASP A 22 -37.33 -17.81 9.49
N ALA A 23 -38.22 -18.45 8.72
CA ALA A 23 -38.71 -17.91 7.45
C ALA A 23 -39.76 -16.78 7.61
N ILE A 24 -40.44 -16.70 8.76
CA ILE A 24 -41.48 -15.69 9.01
C ILE A 24 -40.85 -14.36 9.45
N GLU A 25 -39.71 -14.38 10.14
CA GLU A 25 -38.99 -13.18 10.57
C GLU A 25 -38.30 -12.47 9.39
N LEU A 26 -37.81 -13.24 8.41
CA LEU A 26 -37.22 -12.73 7.17
C LEU A 26 -38.23 -12.04 6.23
N LEU A 27 -39.52 -12.38 6.31
CA LEU A 27 -40.57 -11.73 5.52
C LEU A 27 -41.10 -10.44 6.19
N GLY A 28 -41.05 -10.34 7.52
CA GLY A 28 -41.37 -9.10 8.26
C GLY A 28 -40.34 -7.99 8.05
N GLN A 29 -39.05 -8.33 7.98
CA GLN A 29 -37.98 -7.35 7.80
C GLN A 29 -37.89 -6.77 6.37
N LYS A 30 -38.31 -7.53 5.35
CA LYS A 30 -38.31 -7.05 3.95
C LYS A 30 -39.44 -6.06 3.67
N HIS A 31 -40.61 -6.20 4.30
CA HIS A 31 -41.74 -5.27 4.12
C HIS A 31 -41.51 -3.93 4.83
N ALA A 32 -40.86 -3.91 6.00
CA ALA A 32 -40.48 -2.68 6.69
C ALA A 32 -39.41 -1.85 5.92
N ARG A 33 -38.63 -2.51 5.05
CA ARG A 33 -37.58 -1.85 4.25
C ARG A 33 -38.10 -1.18 2.99
N SER A 34 -39.28 -1.58 2.48
CA SER A 34 -39.87 -1.00 1.27
C SER A 34 -40.67 0.28 1.53
N GLU A 35 -41.15 0.52 2.75
CA GLU A 35 -41.90 1.75 3.08
C GLU A 35 -40.99 2.95 3.42
N LEU A 36 -39.75 2.71 3.86
CA LEU A 36 -38.82 3.79 4.22
C LEU A 36 -38.16 4.47 3.00
N TYR A 37 -38.46 4.02 1.78
CA TYR A 37 -37.90 4.59 0.53
C TYR A 37 -38.93 5.42 -0.27
N ARG A 38 -40.13 5.69 0.26
CA ARG A 38 -41.25 6.30 -0.50
C ARG A 38 -41.78 7.66 0.02
N SER A 39 -41.16 8.29 1.00
CA SER A 39 -41.44 9.68 1.42
C SER A 39 -40.09 10.35 1.74
N ASP A 40 -39.66 11.49 1.21
CA ASP A 40 -40.33 12.58 0.53
C ASP A 40 -39.35 13.26 -0.44
N SER A 41 -39.84 13.52 -1.65
CA SER A 41 -39.33 14.58 -2.51
C SER A 41 -39.86 15.95 -2.04
N VAL A 42 -39.00 16.97 -2.16
CA VAL A 42 -39.26 18.44 -2.17
C VAL A 42 -38.94 19.22 -0.88
N THR A 43 -37.77 19.88 -0.90
CA THR A 43 -37.64 21.34 -0.67
C THR A 43 -36.53 21.89 -1.58
N PRO A 44 -36.76 22.98 -2.34
CA PRO A 44 -35.71 23.66 -3.10
C PRO A 44 -34.98 24.68 -2.22
N SER A 45 -33.76 25.03 -2.62
CA SER A 45 -32.90 26.10 -2.07
C SER A 45 -32.35 25.90 -0.66
N LEU A 46 -31.17 25.27 -0.55
CA LEU A 46 -30.07 25.80 0.25
C LEU A 46 -28.75 25.47 -0.42
N THR A 47 -28.07 26.53 -0.82
CA THR A 47 -26.69 26.62 -1.28
C THR A 47 -25.75 25.88 -0.34
N SER A 48 -25.48 24.60 -0.62
CA SER A 48 -24.23 23.98 -0.24
C SER A 48 -23.47 23.75 -1.53
N THR A 49 -22.50 24.61 -1.78
CA THR A 49 -21.37 24.34 -2.67
C THR A 49 -20.60 23.15 -2.07
N ALA A 50 -21.22 21.97 -2.05
CA ALA A 50 -20.54 20.71 -1.91
C ALA A 50 -19.74 20.60 -3.20
N LEU A 51 -18.46 20.95 -3.07
CA LEU A 51 -17.44 20.82 -4.09
C LEU A 51 -17.48 19.35 -4.55
N SER A 52 -18.25 19.11 -5.60
CA SER A 52 -18.33 17.83 -6.28
C SER A 52 -16.95 17.58 -6.84
N PHE A 53 -16.15 16.85 -6.07
CA PHE A 53 -14.97 16.17 -6.57
C PHE A 53 -15.50 15.11 -7.52
N GLU A 54 -15.79 15.50 -8.77
CA GLU A 54 -15.87 14.54 -9.86
C GLU A 54 -14.55 13.77 -9.82
N PRO A 55 -14.57 12.44 -9.59
CA PRO A 55 -13.41 11.64 -9.88
C PRO A 55 -13.03 11.99 -11.31
N ILE A 56 -11.76 12.33 -11.53
CA ILE A 56 -11.23 12.42 -12.90
C ILE A 56 -11.26 10.97 -13.41
N GLU A 57 -12.43 10.52 -13.89
CA GLU A 57 -12.60 9.32 -14.69
C GLU A 57 -11.93 9.64 -16.01
N GLU A 58 -10.63 9.35 -16.09
CA GLU A 58 -9.99 9.25 -17.39
C GLU A 58 -10.79 8.22 -18.20
N PRO A 59 -11.18 8.54 -19.44
CA PRO A 59 -12.09 7.72 -20.22
C PRO A 59 -11.49 6.31 -20.31
N GLU A 60 -12.12 5.36 -19.61
CA GLU A 60 -11.73 3.96 -19.64
C GLU A 60 -12.04 3.46 -21.05
N SER A 61 -11.04 3.52 -21.93
CA SER A 61 -11.15 2.89 -23.23
C SER A 61 -11.22 1.39 -23.01
N ASP A 62 -12.35 0.76 -23.34
CA ASP A 62 -12.58 -0.69 -23.19
C ASP A 62 -11.54 -1.57 -23.92
N THR A 63 -10.69 -0.96 -24.77
CA THR A 63 -9.64 -1.66 -25.50
C THR A 63 -8.33 -1.69 -24.71
N ILE A 64 -7.77 -2.89 -24.57
CA ILE A 64 -6.47 -3.16 -23.92
C ILE A 64 -5.38 -2.18 -24.39
N LEU A 65 -5.29 -1.93 -25.69
CA LEU A 65 -4.25 -1.05 -26.27
C LEU A 65 -4.34 0.40 -25.77
N ALA A 66 -5.54 0.91 -25.56
CA ALA A 66 -5.72 2.29 -25.15
C ALA A 66 -5.44 2.47 -23.65
N ASN A 67 -5.79 1.48 -22.81
CA ASN A 67 -5.32 1.42 -21.41
C ASN A 67 -3.78 1.30 -21.30
N VAL A 68 -3.15 0.51 -22.18
CA VAL A 68 -1.67 0.45 -22.26
C VAL A 68 -1.10 1.81 -22.67
N GLY A 69 -1.67 2.46 -23.69
CA GLY A 69 -1.25 3.78 -24.15
C GLY A 69 -1.31 4.87 -23.07
N HIS A 70 -2.22 4.73 -22.11
CA HIS A 70 -2.35 5.63 -20.97
C HIS A 70 -1.36 5.33 -19.84
N ARG A 71 -1.19 4.05 -19.48
CA ARG A 71 -0.34 3.63 -18.35
C ARG A 71 1.15 3.59 -18.70
N LEU A 72 1.50 3.22 -19.93
CA LEU A 72 2.88 2.99 -20.36
C LEU A 72 3.76 4.25 -20.23
N PRO A 73 3.34 5.45 -20.70
CA PRO A 73 4.15 6.66 -20.54
C PRO A 73 4.43 6.99 -19.08
N TRP A 74 3.43 6.81 -18.20
CA TRP A 74 3.58 7.03 -16.77
C TRP A 74 4.57 6.03 -16.14
N LEU A 75 4.44 4.75 -16.44
CA LEU A 75 5.36 3.72 -15.92
C LEU A 75 6.80 3.91 -16.44
N LEU A 76 6.96 4.29 -17.71
CA LEU A 76 8.28 4.61 -18.27
C LEU A 76 8.90 5.82 -17.57
N ALA A 77 8.13 6.87 -17.28
CA ALA A 77 8.62 8.03 -16.54
C ALA A 77 9.11 7.63 -15.14
N LEU A 78 8.33 6.82 -14.42
CA LEU A 78 8.71 6.29 -13.10
C LEU A 78 9.97 5.44 -13.17
N MET A 79 10.11 4.57 -14.18
CA MET A 79 11.30 3.74 -14.40
C MET A 79 12.56 4.59 -14.61
N MET A 80 12.47 5.69 -15.38
CA MET A 80 13.61 6.58 -15.62
C MET A 80 14.09 7.24 -14.32
N VAL A 81 13.16 7.67 -13.46
CA VAL A 81 13.51 8.24 -12.15
C VAL A 81 14.11 7.18 -11.23
N GLN A 82 13.52 5.99 -11.19
CA GLN A 82 13.99 4.87 -10.37
C GLN A 82 15.42 4.43 -10.76
N SER A 83 15.78 4.56 -12.04
CA SER A 83 17.12 4.21 -12.56
C SER A 83 18.27 5.02 -11.92
N VAL A 84 17.98 6.18 -11.32
CA VAL A 84 18.97 6.99 -10.58
C VAL A 84 19.60 6.21 -9.42
N SER A 85 18.87 5.27 -8.82
CA SER A 85 19.39 4.41 -7.76
C SER A 85 20.62 3.59 -8.19
N GLY A 86 20.70 3.18 -9.46
CA GLY A 86 21.85 2.45 -9.99
C GLY A 86 23.13 3.28 -9.98
N TYR A 87 23.03 4.59 -10.22
CA TYR A 87 24.17 5.50 -10.14
C TYR A 87 24.69 5.63 -8.70
N VAL A 88 23.78 5.63 -7.72
CA VAL A 88 24.15 5.66 -6.30
C VAL A 88 24.90 4.40 -5.92
N VAL A 89 24.42 3.22 -6.31
CA VAL A 89 25.11 1.94 -6.07
C VAL A 89 26.52 1.96 -6.68
N ALA A 90 26.66 2.42 -7.92
CA ALA A 90 27.96 2.54 -8.59
C ALA A 90 28.93 3.47 -7.84
N ARG A 91 28.43 4.55 -7.24
CA ARG A 91 29.26 5.48 -6.45
C ARG A 91 29.84 4.85 -5.18
N TYR A 92 29.18 3.83 -4.64
CA TYR A 92 29.58 3.07 -3.44
C TYR A 92 30.08 1.66 -3.77
N GLU A 93 30.59 1.45 -4.99
CA GLU A 93 31.08 0.14 -5.43
C GLU A 93 32.16 -0.43 -4.50
N SER A 94 33.11 0.40 -4.03
CA SER A 94 34.17 -0.05 -3.12
C SER A 94 33.61 -0.61 -1.81
N LEU A 95 32.65 0.09 -1.20
CA LEU A 95 31.96 -0.34 0.02
C LEU A 95 31.25 -1.68 -0.21
N ILE A 96 30.54 -1.80 -1.33
CA ILE A 96 29.77 -3.01 -1.66
C ILE A 96 30.70 -4.19 -1.96
N GLN A 97 31.85 -3.96 -2.59
CA GLN A 97 32.84 -5.01 -2.83
C GLN A 97 33.45 -5.53 -1.52
N GLN A 98 33.65 -4.68 -0.53
CA GLN A 98 34.12 -5.06 0.80
C GLN A 98 33.01 -5.76 1.62
N HIS A 99 31.77 -5.25 1.51
CA HIS A 99 30.61 -5.71 2.26
C HIS A 99 29.49 -6.16 1.31
N VAL A 100 29.72 -7.26 0.59
CA VAL A 100 28.81 -7.82 -0.43
C VAL A 100 27.40 -8.10 0.12
N ILE A 101 27.31 -8.35 1.43
CA ILE A 101 26.04 -8.51 2.12
C ILE A 101 25.09 -7.33 1.91
N ILE A 102 25.58 -6.09 1.88
CA ILE A 102 24.73 -4.88 1.74
C ILE A 102 23.87 -4.97 0.48
N ALA A 103 24.47 -5.34 -0.66
CA ALA A 103 23.77 -5.49 -1.93
C ALA A 103 22.65 -6.54 -1.87
N SER A 104 22.83 -7.60 -1.07
CA SER A 104 21.83 -8.66 -0.90
C SER A 104 20.59 -8.20 -0.12
N PHE A 105 20.70 -7.10 0.63
CA PHE A 105 19.61 -6.55 1.45
C PHE A 105 19.01 -5.27 0.88
N LEU A 106 19.58 -4.63 -0.15
CA LEU A 106 19.04 -3.40 -0.75
C LEU A 106 17.57 -3.55 -1.19
N THR A 107 17.22 -4.68 -1.82
CA THR A 107 15.83 -4.96 -2.24
C THR A 107 14.89 -5.13 -1.06
N MET A 108 15.37 -5.73 0.04
CA MET A 108 14.60 -5.87 1.28
C MET A 108 14.35 -4.49 1.91
N LEU A 109 15.37 -3.65 1.98
CA LEU A 109 15.28 -2.33 2.63
C LEU A 109 14.25 -1.45 1.93
N VAL A 110 14.38 -1.34 0.62
CA VAL A 110 13.50 -0.55 -0.23
C VAL A 110 12.09 -1.15 -0.29
N GLY A 111 11.97 -2.47 -0.45
CA GLY A 111 10.67 -3.15 -0.47
C GLY A 111 9.92 -3.01 0.86
N GLY A 112 10.64 -3.09 1.99
CA GLY A 112 10.05 -2.89 3.31
C GLY A 112 9.59 -1.45 3.56
N GLY A 113 10.38 -0.45 3.14
CA GLY A 113 9.96 0.95 3.17
C GLY A 113 8.73 1.21 2.31
N GLY A 114 8.71 0.63 1.11
CA GLY A 114 7.58 0.64 0.20
C GLY A 114 6.30 0.09 0.82
N ASN A 115 6.37 -1.12 1.37
CA ASN A 115 5.25 -1.77 2.03
C ASN A 115 4.72 -0.98 3.23
N SER A 116 5.62 -0.44 4.07
CA SER A 116 5.23 0.39 5.22
C SER A 116 4.52 1.66 4.78
N SER A 117 5.11 2.38 3.83
CA SER A 117 4.50 3.62 3.31
C SER A 117 3.18 3.36 2.59
N GLY A 118 3.04 2.24 1.86
CA GLY A 118 1.80 1.81 1.23
C GLY A 118 0.67 1.58 2.25
N GLN A 119 0.98 1.03 3.43
CA GLN A 119 0.00 0.90 4.52
C GLN A 119 -0.45 2.27 5.03
N THR A 120 0.50 3.18 5.29
CA THR A 120 0.20 4.56 5.71
C THR A 120 -0.64 5.30 4.66
N VAL A 121 -0.29 5.18 3.38
CA VAL A 121 -1.03 5.80 2.27
C VAL A 121 -2.45 5.26 2.19
N ALA A 122 -2.64 3.93 2.25
CA ALA A 122 -3.97 3.33 2.17
C ALA A 122 -4.88 3.82 3.31
N GLU A 123 -4.34 3.87 4.53
CA GLU A 123 -5.07 4.36 5.70
C GLU A 123 -5.40 5.86 5.58
N LEU A 124 -4.46 6.68 5.09
CA LEU A 124 -4.70 8.10 4.93
C LEU A 124 -5.72 8.38 3.82
N VAL A 125 -5.65 7.68 2.69
CA VAL A 125 -6.67 7.78 1.62
C VAL A 125 -8.06 7.40 2.13
N ARG A 126 -8.15 6.35 2.97
CA ARG A 126 -9.42 5.97 3.62
C ARG A 126 -9.94 7.11 4.50
N ARG A 127 -9.09 7.69 5.36
CA ARG A 127 -9.44 8.79 6.27
C ARG A 127 -9.81 10.08 5.55
N LEU A 128 -9.20 10.35 4.40
CA LEU A 128 -9.59 11.45 3.52
C LEU A 128 -10.98 11.23 2.93
N ARG A 129 -11.31 9.99 2.51
CA ARG A 129 -12.64 9.63 1.98
C ARG A 129 -13.74 9.68 3.04
N THR A 130 -13.44 9.36 4.29
CA THR A 130 -14.40 9.45 5.41
C THR A 130 -14.54 10.86 5.98
N GLY A 131 -13.73 11.83 5.52
CA GLY A 131 -13.72 13.20 6.03
C GLY A 131 -13.08 13.34 7.43
N GLU A 132 -12.44 12.29 7.95
CA GLU A 132 -11.73 12.32 9.23
C GLU A 132 -10.47 13.20 9.19
N VAL A 133 -9.92 13.42 7.99
CA VAL A 133 -8.72 14.23 7.77
C VAL A 133 -8.99 15.32 6.74
N THR A 134 -8.54 16.53 7.04
CA THR A 134 -8.56 17.67 6.12
C THR A 134 -7.15 18.26 5.96
N SER A 135 -6.91 19.01 4.89
CA SER A 135 -5.62 19.64 4.64
C SER A 135 -5.18 20.62 5.75
N ALA A 136 -6.12 21.17 6.53
CA ALA A 136 -5.85 22.12 7.61
C ALA A 136 -5.09 21.50 8.81
N ILE A 137 -5.21 20.18 9.02
CA ILE A 137 -4.57 19.47 10.14
C ILE A 137 -3.31 18.71 9.71
N PHE A 138 -2.69 19.08 8.58
CA PHE A 138 -1.54 18.42 8.00
C PHE A 138 -0.44 18.08 9.03
N TRP A 139 0.00 19.08 9.80
CA TRP A 139 1.07 18.89 10.79
C TRP A 139 0.70 17.91 11.90
N HIS A 140 -0.57 17.90 12.32
CA HIS A 140 -1.05 16.96 13.32
C HIS A 140 -1.09 15.52 12.78
N VAL A 141 -1.52 15.35 11.53
CA VAL A 141 -1.50 14.06 10.84
C VAL A 141 -0.06 13.57 10.66
N LEU A 142 0.83 14.43 10.18
CA LEU A 142 2.24 14.09 9.99
C LEU A 142 2.90 13.69 11.31
N ALA A 143 2.67 14.41 12.40
CA ALA A 143 3.22 14.06 13.71
C ALA A 143 2.70 12.71 14.22
N LYS A 144 1.38 12.47 14.12
CA LYS A 144 0.77 11.19 14.54
C LYS A 144 1.32 10.01 13.73
N GLU A 145 1.31 10.12 12.41
CA GLU A 145 1.80 9.04 11.53
C GLU A 145 3.32 8.85 11.65
N SER A 146 4.08 9.91 11.90
CA SER A 146 5.52 9.81 12.16
C SER A 146 5.80 9.07 13.49
N ALA A 147 4.98 9.28 14.52
CA ALA A 147 5.12 8.56 15.79
C ALA A 147 4.80 7.06 15.63
N ILE A 148 3.74 6.73 14.89
CA ILE A 148 3.42 5.33 14.54
C ILE A 148 4.56 4.73 13.72
N GLY A 149 5.03 5.46 12.70
CA GLY A 149 6.12 5.05 11.83
C GLY A 149 7.42 4.82 12.59
N LEU A 150 7.73 5.63 13.60
CA LEU A 150 8.89 5.44 14.46
C LEU A 150 8.81 4.11 15.22
N LEU A 151 7.68 3.82 15.86
CA LEU A 151 7.49 2.56 16.60
C LEU A 151 7.58 1.34 15.67
N LEU A 152 6.95 1.40 14.49
CA LEU A 152 7.04 0.35 13.48
C LEU A 152 8.48 0.15 12.99
N SER A 153 9.19 1.23 12.71
CA SER A 153 10.57 1.19 12.21
C SER A 153 11.55 0.60 13.23
N ILE A 154 11.34 0.86 14.52
CA ILE A 154 12.14 0.27 15.60
C ILE A 154 11.86 -1.23 15.67
N GLY A 155 10.58 -1.64 15.68
CA GLY A 155 10.22 -3.06 15.69
C GLY A 155 10.79 -3.83 14.50
N LEU A 156 10.70 -3.25 13.30
CA LEU A 156 11.22 -3.85 12.07
C LEU A 156 12.76 -3.88 12.04
N GLY A 157 13.44 -2.84 12.53
CA GLY A 157 14.91 -2.83 12.64
C GLY A 157 15.43 -3.85 13.65
N LEU A 158 14.78 -3.94 14.82
CA LEU A 158 15.11 -4.95 15.84
C LEU A 158 14.88 -6.37 15.33
N ALA A 159 13.85 -6.61 14.51
CA ALA A 159 13.61 -7.89 13.86
C ALA A 159 14.59 -8.17 12.70
N ALA A 160 15.04 -7.14 11.99
CA ALA A 160 15.98 -7.26 10.89
C ALA A 160 17.36 -7.72 11.36
N PHE A 161 17.84 -7.25 12.51
CA PHE A 161 19.17 -7.60 13.03
C PHE A 161 19.40 -9.11 13.19
N PRO A 162 18.59 -9.85 13.98
CA PRO A 162 18.76 -11.30 14.12
C PRO A 162 18.50 -12.00 12.79
N ARG A 163 17.59 -11.50 11.95
CA ARG A 163 17.33 -12.06 10.62
C ARG A 163 18.58 -12.00 9.73
N ILE A 164 19.27 -10.86 9.70
CA ILE A 164 20.50 -10.68 8.91
C ILE A 164 21.62 -11.54 9.50
N TYR A 165 21.84 -11.46 10.81
CA TYR A 165 22.93 -12.14 11.50
C TYR A 165 22.82 -13.67 11.44
N LEU A 166 21.61 -14.23 11.53
CA LEU A 166 21.39 -15.68 11.55
C LEU A 166 21.28 -16.29 10.14
N MET A 167 20.68 -15.58 9.18
CA MET A 167 20.41 -16.15 7.86
C MET A 167 21.57 -15.95 6.88
N GLN A 168 22.39 -14.91 7.05
CA GLN A 168 23.49 -14.63 6.13
C GLN A 168 24.83 -15.10 6.68
N LYS A 169 25.33 -16.21 6.12
CA LYS A 169 26.68 -16.70 6.44
C LYS A 169 27.73 -15.67 6.01
N GLY A 170 28.62 -15.30 6.94
CA GLY A 170 29.67 -14.31 6.71
C GLY A 170 29.31 -12.87 7.05
N ALA A 171 28.08 -12.60 7.51
CA ALA A 171 27.71 -11.30 8.07
C ALA A 171 28.48 -11.04 9.37
N THR A 172 29.18 -9.91 9.46
CA THR A 172 29.66 -9.45 10.75
C THR A 172 28.50 -8.88 11.57
N SER A 173 28.67 -8.81 12.90
CA SER A 173 27.69 -8.13 13.76
C SER A 173 27.55 -6.64 13.41
N LEU A 174 28.63 -6.01 12.92
CA LEU A 174 28.62 -4.62 12.45
C LEU A 174 27.82 -4.47 11.15
N ASP A 175 27.95 -5.39 10.19
CA ASP A 175 27.13 -5.37 8.96
C ASP A 175 25.64 -5.47 9.29
N ALA A 176 25.28 -6.43 10.16
CA ALA A 176 23.91 -6.64 10.57
C ALA A 176 23.34 -5.42 11.30
N PHE A 177 24.17 -4.72 12.09
CA PHE A 177 23.79 -3.48 12.75
C PHE A 177 23.58 -2.33 11.76
N ALA A 178 24.54 -2.10 10.86
CA ALA A 178 24.47 -1.03 9.86
C ALA A 178 23.25 -1.16 8.94
N ILE A 179 22.97 -2.38 8.46
CA ILE A 179 21.82 -2.67 7.60
C ILE A 179 20.51 -2.51 8.38
N SER A 180 20.43 -2.99 9.63
CA SER A 180 19.23 -2.85 10.46
C SER A 180 18.92 -1.38 10.81
N LEU A 181 19.95 -0.60 11.13
CA LEU A 181 19.80 0.83 11.39
C LEU A 181 19.35 1.56 10.12
N SER A 182 19.97 1.23 8.98
CA SER A 182 19.52 1.74 7.67
C SER A 182 18.04 1.42 7.45
N TYR A 183 17.60 0.20 7.76
CA TYR A 183 16.21 -0.22 7.59
C TYR A 183 15.25 0.63 8.43
N THR A 184 15.57 0.86 9.71
CA THR A 184 14.77 1.72 10.58
C THR A 184 14.64 3.14 10.00
N VAL A 185 15.75 3.74 9.57
CA VAL A 185 15.73 5.10 9.01
C VAL A 185 14.93 5.15 7.70
N ILE A 186 15.07 4.14 6.84
CA ILE A 186 14.35 4.06 5.56
C ILE A 186 12.84 3.94 5.79
N ILE A 187 12.39 3.10 6.73
CA ILE A 187 10.95 2.96 7.04
C ILE A 187 10.38 4.26 7.59
N LEU A 188 11.12 4.93 8.49
CA LEU A 188 10.68 6.21 9.07
C LEU A 188 10.54 7.27 7.97
N MET A 189 11.54 7.39 7.09
CA MET A 189 11.50 8.29 5.95
C MET A 189 10.36 7.93 4.99
N ALA A 190 10.17 6.66 4.67
CA ALA A 190 9.14 6.18 3.74
C ALA A 190 7.73 6.51 4.26
N ASN A 191 7.47 6.34 5.56
CA ASN A 191 6.18 6.70 6.16
C ASN A 191 5.94 8.21 6.09
N ALA A 192 6.94 9.04 6.39
CA ALA A 192 6.83 10.48 6.26
C ALA A 192 6.56 10.91 4.81
N LEU A 193 7.25 10.32 3.83
CA LEU A 193 6.99 10.54 2.41
C LEU A 193 5.57 10.13 2.01
N GLY A 194 5.08 8.98 2.51
CA GLY A 194 3.72 8.53 2.28
C GLY A 194 2.69 9.58 2.67
N VAL A 195 2.80 10.12 3.90
CA VAL A 195 1.91 11.17 4.38
C VAL A 195 2.03 12.44 3.53
N CYS A 196 3.26 12.90 3.29
CA CYS A 196 3.51 14.12 2.53
C CYS A 196 2.95 14.05 1.11
N ILE A 197 3.24 12.98 0.37
CA ILE A 197 2.79 12.82 -1.02
C ILE A 197 1.26 12.65 -1.10
N THR A 198 0.66 11.85 -0.22
CA THR A 198 -0.80 11.68 -0.19
C THR A 198 -1.52 12.99 0.11
N MET A 199 -1.06 13.75 1.11
CA MET A 199 -1.65 15.05 1.44
C MET A 199 -1.43 16.06 0.32
N LEU A 200 -0.24 16.08 -0.29
CA LEU A 200 0.08 16.97 -1.41
C LEU A 200 -0.84 16.71 -2.61
N LEU A 201 -1.04 15.45 -2.98
CA LEU A 201 -1.98 15.07 -4.04
C LEU A 201 -3.40 15.52 -3.71
N HIS A 202 -3.86 15.32 -2.47
CA HIS A 202 -5.18 15.78 -2.05
C HIS A 202 -5.33 17.30 -2.12
N THR A 203 -4.33 18.07 -1.66
CA THR A 203 -4.36 19.53 -1.70
C THR A 203 -4.41 20.08 -3.14
N PHE A 204 -3.76 19.40 -4.10
CA PHE A 204 -3.83 19.75 -5.53
C PHE A 204 -5.05 19.17 -6.26
N GLY A 205 -6.00 18.55 -5.55
CA GLY A 205 -7.19 17.96 -6.17
C GLY A 205 -6.89 16.73 -7.04
N ARG A 206 -5.74 16.06 -6.83
CA ARG A 206 -5.38 14.82 -7.53
C ARG A 206 -5.81 13.59 -6.72
N ALA A 207 -6.03 12.48 -7.42
CA ALA A 207 -6.43 11.23 -6.78
C ALA A 207 -5.31 10.70 -5.87
N ALA A 208 -5.54 10.75 -4.55
CA ALA A 208 -4.59 10.34 -3.53
C ALA A 208 -4.24 8.83 -3.60
N VAL A 209 -5.08 8.02 -4.26
CA VAL A 209 -4.82 6.60 -4.57
C VAL A 209 -3.61 6.40 -5.49
N GLY A 210 -3.18 7.43 -6.23
CA GLY A 210 -1.98 7.40 -7.07
C GLY A 210 -0.67 7.63 -6.31
N ALA A 211 -0.71 7.91 -5.00
CA ALA A 211 0.48 8.12 -4.19
C ALA A 211 1.43 6.91 -4.10
N PRO A 212 0.97 5.64 -3.92
CA PRO A 212 1.86 4.51 -3.69
C PRO A 212 3.00 4.32 -4.71
N PRO A 213 2.76 4.32 -6.04
CA PRO A 213 3.86 4.15 -7.01
C PRO A 213 4.85 5.32 -7.00
N VAL A 214 4.40 6.55 -6.73
CA VAL A 214 5.29 7.71 -6.61
C VAL A 214 6.17 7.59 -5.38
N VAL A 215 5.57 7.24 -4.24
CA VAL A 215 6.31 7.04 -2.99
C VAL A 215 7.30 5.89 -3.13
N GLN A 216 6.92 4.80 -3.80
CA GLN A 216 7.83 3.67 -4.05
C GLN A 216 9.10 4.11 -4.78
N VAL A 217 8.97 4.84 -5.89
CA VAL A 217 10.14 5.32 -6.65
C VAL A 217 11.04 6.23 -5.81
N LEU A 218 10.44 7.07 -4.96
CA LEU A 218 11.21 7.89 -4.02
C LEU A 218 11.94 7.04 -2.98
N VAL A 219 11.29 5.99 -2.45
CA VAL A 219 11.90 5.05 -1.51
C VAL A 219 13.01 4.23 -2.19
N ASP A 220 12.88 3.87 -3.46
CA ASP A 220 13.93 3.18 -4.21
C ASP A 220 15.20 4.05 -4.27
N VAL A 221 15.07 5.32 -4.67
CA VAL A 221 16.22 6.22 -4.83
C VAL A 221 16.79 6.65 -3.48
N LEU A 222 15.93 7.18 -2.59
CA LEU A 222 16.36 7.72 -1.30
C LEU A 222 16.74 6.60 -0.32
N GLY A 223 16.05 5.46 -0.36
CA GLY A 223 16.34 4.33 0.52
C GLY A 223 17.69 3.70 0.20
N ILE A 224 18.02 3.52 -1.09
CA ILE A 224 19.36 3.05 -1.49
C ILE A 224 20.42 4.08 -1.08
N SER A 225 20.16 5.38 -1.31
CA SER A 225 21.07 6.46 -0.91
C SER A 225 21.34 6.46 0.59
N LEU A 226 20.29 6.40 1.41
CA LEU A 226 20.42 6.35 2.87
C LEU A 226 21.13 5.10 3.34
N SER A 227 20.82 3.94 2.75
CA SER A 227 21.51 2.70 3.09
C SER A 227 23.01 2.79 2.81
N CYS A 228 23.41 3.27 1.64
CA CYS A 228 24.82 3.41 1.30
C CYS A 228 25.54 4.43 2.21
N VAL A 229 24.90 5.56 2.51
CA VAL A 229 25.46 6.59 3.40
C VAL A 229 25.64 6.06 4.82
N ILE A 230 24.62 5.41 5.39
CA ILE A 230 24.66 4.87 6.76
C ILE A 230 25.67 3.72 6.85
N CYS A 231 25.68 2.81 5.87
CA CYS A 231 26.66 1.72 5.86
C CYS A 231 28.09 2.23 5.72
N SER A 232 28.35 3.19 4.82
CA SER A 232 29.67 3.82 4.69
C SER A 232 30.10 4.47 6.00
N ALA A 233 29.22 5.24 6.65
CA ALA A 233 29.55 5.92 7.91
C ALA A 233 29.82 5.00 9.11
N ILE A 234 29.44 3.72 9.05
CA ILE A 234 29.60 2.75 10.14
C ILE A 234 30.74 1.76 9.86
N LEU A 235 30.92 1.38 8.60
CA LEU A 235 31.83 0.31 8.20
C LEU A 235 33.19 0.81 7.69
N GLU A 236 33.27 2.07 7.25
CA GLU A 236 34.51 2.76 6.85
C GLU A 236 34.93 3.78 7.93
#